data_AF-A0AAE6IK42-F1
#
_entry.id   AF-A0AAE6IK42-F1
#
_cell.length_a   1.000
_cell.length_b   1.000
_cell.length_c   1.000
_cell.angle_alpha   90.00
_cell.angle_beta   90.00
_cell.angle_gamma   90.00
#
_symmetry.space_group_name_H-M   'P 1'
#
loop_
_entity.id
_entity.type
_entity.pdbx_description
1 polymer ?
#
loop_
_entity_poly.entity_id
_entity_poly.type
_entity_poly.pdbx_seq_one_letter_code
_entity_poly.pdbx_strand_id
1 'polypeptide(L)'
;MDIGDRIKEQRLNRSWTQEKLASSLNVSRSAVSGWEVGRNYPDLETIVLISDLFEISLDKLLREDTSMVKETSKRTKRFKFYQITLIILSLLVVSYIGYNQKLRHDEHTYRANLKSHGWLMDNNDGHSDGNAYTIEQEGINYWTYIMPTGWIGFPLTENKVNVIVRDKHLVVDIKDDKNFEAIISKSNDKNVTFSASVTIDKNANFLHSNETLSSNKKHKIKRYLLQYKDNYQQMIDRGTIKRAQIISKTK
;
A
#
# COMPACT_ATOMS: atom_id res chain seq x y z
N MET A 1 15.81 1.63 -49.40
CA MET A 1 16.36 2.92 -49.85
C MET A 1 16.09 3.90 -48.72
N ASP A 2 17.15 4.41 -48.10
CA ASP A 2 17.04 5.35 -46.99
C ASP A 2 16.80 6.78 -47.52
N ILE A 3 16.42 7.72 -46.66
CA ILE A 3 16.29 9.15 -47.02
C ILE A 3 17.60 9.69 -47.60
N GLY A 4 18.75 9.24 -47.10
CA GLY A 4 20.07 9.56 -47.63
C GLY A 4 20.26 9.18 -49.10
N ASP A 5 19.81 7.97 -49.48
CA ASP A 5 19.86 7.49 -50.86
C ASP A 5 19.00 8.37 -51.78
N ARG A 6 17.82 8.80 -51.30
CA ARG A 6 16.89 9.67 -52.04
C ARG A 6 17.45 11.07 -52.22
N ILE A 7 18.06 11.64 -51.18
CA ILE A 7 18.73 12.95 -51.27
C ILE A 7 19.84 12.89 -52.32
N LYS A 8 20.66 11.83 -52.30
CA LYS A 8 21.72 11.61 -53.28
C LYS A 8 21.17 11.47 -54.70
N GLU A 9 20.11 10.68 -54.88
CA GLU A 9 19.44 10.49 -56.16
C GLU A 9 18.91 11.81 -56.73
N GLN A 10 18.14 12.58 -55.96
CA GLN A 10 17.59 13.87 -56.40
C GLN A 10 18.68 14.90 -56.71
N ARG A 11 19.76 14.92 -55.91
CA ARG A 11 20.92 15.77 -56.17
C ARG A 11 21.58 15.42 -57.50
N LEU A 12 21.80 14.14 -57.77
CA LEU A 12 22.42 13.66 -59.00
C LEU A 12 21.53 13.88 -60.22
N ASN A 13 20.21 13.72 -60.08
CA ASN A 13 19.24 14.03 -61.14
C ASN A 13 19.28 15.50 -61.57
N ARG A 14 19.62 16.41 -60.64
CA ARG A 14 19.83 17.84 -60.92
C ARG A 14 21.29 18.19 -61.26
N SER A 15 22.18 17.19 -61.35
CA SER A 15 23.62 17.36 -61.60
C SER A 15 24.32 18.30 -60.60
N TRP A 16 23.85 18.33 -59.35
CA TRP A 16 24.41 19.18 -58.31
C TRP A 16 25.55 18.49 -57.57
N THR A 17 26.55 19.28 -57.16
CA THR A 17 27.57 18.81 -56.20
C THR A 17 27.00 18.81 -54.78
N GLN A 18 27.61 18.06 -53.87
CA GLN A 18 27.23 18.12 -52.44
C GLN A 18 27.35 19.55 -51.89
N GLU A 19 28.34 20.31 -52.35
CA GLU A 19 28.54 21.73 -52.00
C GLU A 19 27.36 22.61 -52.48
N LYS A 20 26.87 22.37 -53.70
CA LYS A 20 25.73 23.10 -54.25
C LYS A 20 24.43 22.83 -53.49
N LEU A 21 24.20 21.57 -53.11
CA LEU A 21 23.05 21.21 -52.28
C LEU A 21 23.16 21.82 -50.87
N ALA A 22 24.35 21.75 -50.27
CA ALA A 22 24.63 22.33 -48.96
C ALA A 22 24.38 23.84 -48.94
N SER A 23 24.87 24.56 -49.96
CA SER A 23 24.63 25.99 -50.14
C SER A 23 23.15 26.33 -50.30
N SER A 24 22.38 25.49 -51.01
CA SER A 24 20.96 25.71 -51.28
C SER A 24 20.08 25.49 -50.03
N LEU A 25 20.54 24.66 -49.10
CA LEU A 25 19.87 24.36 -47.82
C LEU A 25 20.46 25.14 -46.64
N ASN A 26 21.47 25.98 -46.88
CA ASN A 26 22.21 26.71 -45.84
C ASN A 26 22.78 25.80 -44.74
N VAL A 27 23.38 24.67 -45.14
CA VAL A 27 24.04 23.70 -44.25
C VAL A 27 25.48 23.47 -44.68
N SER A 28 26.26 22.76 -43.87
CA SER A 28 27.62 22.37 -44.27
C SER A 28 27.62 21.25 -45.30
N ARG A 29 28.62 21.24 -46.20
CA ARG A 29 28.85 20.10 -47.11
C ARG A 29 29.01 18.77 -46.37
N SER A 30 29.63 18.79 -45.19
CA SER A 30 29.80 17.60 -44.36
C SER A 30 28.47 17.04 -43.84
N ALA A 31 27.47 17.89 -43.58
CA ALA A 31 26.12 17.45 -43.23
C ALA A 31 25.47 16.70 -44.41
N VAL A 32 25.49 17.27 -45.62
CA VAL A 32 24.98 16.61 -46.83
C VAL A 32 25.69 15.28 -47.10
N SER A 33 27.03 15.26 -47.01
CA SER A 33 27.79 14.02 -47.18
C SER A 33 27.48 12.98 -46.10
N GLY A 34 27.12 13.42 -44.88
CA GLY A 34 26.72 12.54 -43.80
C GLY A 34 25.36 11.90 -44.07
N TRP A 35 24.39 12.69 -44.56
CA TRP A 35 23.06 12.22 -44.92
C TRP A 35 23.10 11.19 -46.05
N GLU A 36 23.82 11.48 -47.13
CA GLU A 36 23.90 10.60 -48.32
C GLU A 36 24.57 9.24 -48.07
N VAL A 37 25.26 9.07 -46.94
CA VAL A 37 25.93 7.83 -46.55
C VAL A 37 25.29 7.24 -45.28
N GLY A 38 24.19 7.82 -44.79
CA GLY A 38 23.45 7.32 -43.62
C GLY A 38 24.19 7.51 -42.29
N ARG A 39 25.19 8.39 -42.22
CA ARG A 39 25.96 8.66 -40.98
C ARG A 39 25.15 9.50 -39.98
N ASN A 40 24.34 10.42 -40.48
CA ASN A 40 23.42 11.26 -39.71
C ASN A 40 22.18 11.55 -40.55
N TYR A 41 21.14 12.10 -39.93
CA TYR A 41 19.88 12.46 -40.60
C TYR A 41 19.70 13.98 -40.60
N PRO A 42 19.08 14.56 -41.64
CA PRO A 42 18.63 15.94 -41.59
C PRO A 42 17.56 16.11 -40.50
N ASP A 43 17.48 17.27 -39.87
CA ASP A 43 16.39 17.57 -38.93
C ASP A 43 15.06 17.81 -39.65
N LEU A 44 13.95 17.91 -38.90
CA LEU A 44 12.61 18.03 -39.47
C LEU A 44 12.47 19.26 -40.39
N GLU A 45 13.05 20.38 -40.00
CA GLU A 45 13.01 21.62 -40.77
C GLU A 45 13.77 21.45 -42.10
N THR A 46 14.96 20.87 -42.03
CA THR A 46 15.78 20.55 -43.20
C THR A 46 15.11 19.54 -44.11
N ILE A 47 14.40 18.54 -43.56
CA ILE A 47 13.62 17.57 -44.35
C ILE A 47 12.51 18.28 -45.14
N VAL A 48 11.83 19.25 -44.53
CA VAL A 48 10.83 20.08 -45.24
C VAL A 48 11.50 20.89 -46.35
N LEU A 49 12.62 21.55 -46.06
CA LEU A 49 13.38 22.31 -47.05
C LEU A 49 13.87 21.45 -48.22
N ILE A 50 14.31 20.22 -47.96
CA ILE A 50 14.70 19.25 -48.98
C ILE A 50 13.49 18.85 -49.84
N SER A 51 12.35 18.61 -49.20
CA SER A 51 11.08 18.29 -49.87
C SER A 51 10.68 19.38 -50.86
N ASP A 52 10.74 20.64 -50.41
CA ASP A 52 10.40 21.82 -51.21
C ASP A 52 11.43 22.05 -52.32
N LEU A 53 12.73 21.96 -52.00
CA LEU A 53 13.83 22.18 -52.94
C LEU A 53 13.83 21.17 -54.10
N PHE A 54 13.47 19.93 -53.82
CA PHE A 54 13.40 18.87 -54.82
C PHE A 54 12.01 18.66 -55.44
N GLU A 55 10.99 19.37 -54.95
CA GLU A 55 9.59 19.26 -55.38
C GLU A 55 9.06 17.81 -55.28
N ILE A 56 9.43 17.12 -54.20
CA ILE A 56 8.91 15.79 -53.88
C ILE A 56 8.10 15.87 -52.59
N SER A 57 7.02 15.10 -52.48
CA SER A 57 6.24 15.04 -51.24
C SER A 57 7.08 14.45 -50.10
N LEU A 58 6.85 14.90 -48.87
CA LEU A 58 7.45 14.32 -47.65
C LEU A 58 7.22 12.81 -47.56
N ASP A 59 6.05 12.33 -47.98
CA ASP A 59 5.76 10.89 -48.08
C ASP A 59 6.76 10.19 -49.01
N LYS A 60 6.95 10.66 -50.24
CA LYS A 60 7.97 10.13 -51.17
C LYS A 60 9.42 10.24 -50.65
N LEU A 61 9.71 11.24 -49.80
CA LEU A 61 11.03 11.41 -49.18
C LEU A 61 11.25 10.44 -47.99
N LEU A 62 10.20 10.09 -47.24
CA LEU A 62 10.27 9.39 -45.95
C LEU A 62 9.71 7.96 -45.93
N ARG A 63 8.80 7.60 -46.83
CA ARG A 63 7.92 6.41 -46.72
C ARG A 63 8.63 5.05 -46.73
N GLU A 64 9.88 4.99 -47.18
CA GLU A 64 10.68 3.76 -47.16
C GLU A 64 11.76 3.71 -46.08
N ASP A 65 11.96 4.79 -45.33
CA ASP A 65 12.85 4.79 -44.18
C ASP A 65 12.12 4.23 -42.96
N THR A 66 12.02 2.91 -42.93
CA THR A 66 11.42 2.19 -41.80
C THR A 66 12.22 2.38 -40.52
N SER A 67 13.48 2.84 -40.58
CA SER A 67 14.35 2.97 -39.41
C SER A 67 14.03 4.23 -38.60
N MET A 68 13.91 5.40 -39.24
CA MET A 68 13.49 6.64 -38.57
C MET A 68 12.06 6.54 -38.01
N VAL A 69 11.13 5.95 -38.76
CA VAL A 69 9.74 5.75 -38.29
C VAL A 69 9.69 4.77 -37.11
N LYS A 70 10.53 3.72 -37.09
CA LYS A 70 10.65 2.80 -35.96
C LYS A 70 11.27 3.47 -34.73
N GLU A 71 12.32 4.27 -34.87
CA GLU A 71 12.97 4.93 -33.73
C GLU A 71 12.09 6.03 -33.10
N THR A 72 11.43 6.85 -33.91
CA THR A 72 10.48 7.88 -33.44
C THR A 72 9.25 7.25 -32.75
N SER A 73 8.70 6.17 -33.30
CA SER A 73 7.59 5.45 -32.68
C SER A 73 7.98 4.70 -31.40
N LYS A 74 9.17 4.10 -31.33
CA LYS A 74 9.71 3.49 -30.09
C LYS A 74 9.92 4.53 -29.00
N ARG A 75 10.52 5.69 -29.31
CA ARG A 75 10.73 6.79 -28.36
C ARG A 75 9.41 7.30 -27.80
N THR A 76 8.42 7.48 -28.67
CA THR A 76 7.06 7.92 -28.27
C THR A 76 6.36 6.89 -27.38
N LYS A 77 6.46 5.59 -27.71
CA LYS A 77 5.92 4.50 -26.87
C LYS A 77 6.60 4.43 -25.51
N ARG A 78 7.93 4.58 -25.45
CA ARG A 78 8.70 4.62 -24.18
C ARG A 78 8.29 5.81 -23.31
N PHE A 79 8.14 7.00 -23.89
CA PHE A 79 7.71 8.18 -23.14
C PHE A 79 6.29 8.01 -22.57
N LYS A 80 5.35 7.48 -23.35
CA LYS A 80 3.99 7.14 -22.86
C LYS A 80 4.03 6.10 -21.76
N PHE A 81 4.89 5.09 -21.87
CA PHE A 81 5.10 4.10 -20.80
C PHE A 81 5.60 4.78 -19.52
N TYR A 82 6.64 5.61 -19.59
CA TYR A 82 7.14 6.35 -18.42
C TYR A 82 6.06 7.24 -17.80
N GLN A 83 5.30 7.97 -18.61
CA GLN A 83 4.17 8.78 -18.12
C GLN A 83 3.14 7.94 -17.37
N ILE A 84 2.71 6.80 -17.94
CA ILE A 84 1.75 5.90 -17.29
C ILE A 84 2.35 5.34 -15.99
N THR A 85 3.62 4.91 -15.99
CA THR A 85 4.28 4.42 -14.77
C THR A 85 4.37 5.47 -13.67
N LEU A 86 4.63 6.73 -14.03
CA LEU A 86 4.69 7.84 -13.07
C LEU A 86 3.30 8.17 -12.50
N ILE A 87 2.25 8.10 -13.33
CA ILE A 87 0.86 8.28 -12.86
C ILE A 87 0.49 7.16 -11.87
N ILE A 88 0.80 5.90 -12.20
CA ILE A 88 0.55 4.77 -11.29
C ILE A 88 1.32 4.94 -9.98
N LEU A 89 2.60 5.29 -10.05
CA LEU A 89 3.42 5.54 -8.86
C LEU A 89 2.87 6.69 -8.01
N SER A 90 2.43 7.78 -8.64
CA SER A 90 1.79 8.90 -7.96
C SER A 90 0.50 8.49 -7.25
N LEU A 91 -0.36 7.69 -7.90
CA LEU A 91 -1.59 7.18 -7.28
C LEU A 91 -1.28 6.27 -6.07
N LEU A 92 -0.25 5.44 -6.15
CA LEU A 92 0.19 4.62 -5.01
C LEU A 92 0.66 5.49 -3.83
N VAL A 93 1.41 6.56 -4.11
CA VAL A 93 1.87 7.51 -3.08
C VAL A 93 0.69 8.25 -2.44
N VAL A 94 -0.26 8.75 -3.25
CA VAL A 94 -1.46 9.43 -2.73
C VAL A 94 -2.31 8.48 -1.89
N SER A 95 -2.50 7.24 -2.35
CA SER A 95 -3.21 6.20 -1.60
C SER A 95 -2.53 5.90 -0.26
N TYR A 96 -1.20 5.77 -0.27
CA TYR A 96 -0.41 5.55 0.95
C TYR A 96 -0.55 6.72 1.94
N ILE A 97 -0.44 7.96 1.47
CA ILE A 97 -0.61 9.16 2.31
C ILE A 97 -2.03 9.22 2.88
N GLY A 98 -3.06 8.99 2.07
CA GLY A 98 -4.45 8.98 2.51
C GLY A 98 -4.73 7.90 3.56
N TYR A 99 -4.19 6.69 3.36
CA TYR A 99 -4.28 5.62 4.34
C TYR A 99 -3.60 5.99 5.67
N ASN A 100 -2.40 6.58 5.63
CA ASN A 100 -1.69 7.04 6.81
C ASN A 100 -2.43 8.17 7.56
N GLN A 101 -3.02 9.12 6.83
CA GLN A 101 -3.83 10.18 7.44
C GLN A 101 -5.06 9.59 8.14
N LYS A 102 -5.74 8.62 7.51
CA LYS A 102 -6.86 7.92 8.13
C LYS A 102 -6.43 7.22 9.42
N LEU A 103 -5.33 6.47 9.40
CA LEU A 103 -4.83 5.78 10.59
C LEU A 103 -4.56 6.75 11.75
N ARG A 104 -3.92 7.90 11.46
CA ARG A 104 -3.67 8.95 12.46
C ARG A 104 -4.97 9.54 13.02
N HIS A 105 -5.93 9.78 12.14
CA HIS A 105 -7.25 10.27 12.54
C HIS A 105 -7.97 9.27 13.46
N ASP A 106 -7.95 7.99 13.11
CA ASP A 106 -8.53 6.92 13.92
C ASP A 106 -7.82 6.84 15.28
N GLU A 107 -6.47 6.89 15.33
CA GLU A 107 -5.70 6.91 16.58
C GLU A 107 -6.10 8.08 17.50
N HIS A 108 -6.14 9.30 16.96
CA HIS A 108 -6.56 10.49 17.71
C HIS A 108 -7.99 10.34 18.24
N THR A 109 -8.89 9.79 17.43
CA THR A 109 -10.28 9.52 17.80
C THR A 109 -10.35 8.54 18.97
N TYR A 110 -9.62 7.43 18.90
CA TYR A 110 -9.60 6.41 19.94
C TYR A 110 -9.08 6.98 21.27
N ARG A 111 -7.98 7.75 21.24
CA ARG A 111 -7.43 8.41 22.43
C ARG A 111 -8.40 9.44 23.02
N ALA A 112 -9.08 10.22 22.18
CA ALA A 112 -10.09 11.17 22.63
C ALA A 112 -11.29 10.45 23.27
N ASN A 113 -11.75 9.36 22.65
CA ASN A 113 -12.83 8.54 23.17
C ASN A 113 -12.48 7.91 24.51
N LEU A 114 -11.28 7.33 24.66
CA LEU A 114 -10.76 6.81 25.93
C LEU A 114 -10.84 7.86 27.03
N LYS A 115 -10.30 9.06 26.78
CA LYS A 115 -10.33 10.16 27.74
C LYS A 115 -11.76 10.58 28.10
N SER A 116 -12.65 10.69 27.10
CA SER A 116 -14.05 11.09 27.32
C SER A 116 -14.87 10.06 28.12
N HIS A 117 -14.51 8.78 28.04
CA HIS A 117 -15.17 7.68 28.77
C HIS A 117 -14.47 7.34 30.10
N GLY A 118 -13.53 8.17 30.56
CA GLY A 118 -12.90 8.05 31.86
C GLY A 118 -11.81 6.98 31.97
N TRP A 119 -11.24 6.53 30.84
CA TRP A 119 -10.08 5.65 30.87
C TRP A 119 -8.84 6.39 31.36
N LEU A 120 -8.03 5.72 32.17
CA LEU A 120 -6.79 6.24 32.72
C LEU A 120 -5.61 5.61 31.99
N MET A 121 -4.54 6.38 31.76
CA MET A 121 -3.29 5.83 31.23
C MET A 121 -2.67 4.87 32.22
N ASP A 122 -2.26 3.70 31.74
CA ASP A 122 -1.56 2.69 32.53
C ASP A 122 -0.06 2.80 32.29
N ASN A 123 0.66 3.40 33.24
CA ASN A 123 2.11 3.59 33.14
C ASN A 123 2.91 2.36 33.62
N ASN A 124 2.24 1.32 34.11
CA ASN A 124 2.86 0.10 34.64
C ASN A 124 2.63 -1.10 33.70
N ASP A 125 2.42 -0.84 32.41
CA ASP A 125 2.12 -1.85 31.38
C ASP A 125 3.37 -2.60 30.86
N GLY A 126 4.57 -2.19 31.29
CA GLY A 126 5.83 -2.75 30.83
C GLY A 126 6.35 -2.19 29.50
N HIS A 127 5.58 -1.33 28.83
CA HIS A 127 5.98 -0.67 27.59
C HIS A 127 6.41 0.79 27.81
N SER A 128 5.87 1.47 28.83
CA SER A 128 6.25 2.86 29.20
C SER A 128 6.16 3.86 28.04
N ASP A 129 5.28 3.63 27.09
CA ASP A 129 5.13 4.40 25.85
C ASP A 129 3.86 5.27 25.82
N GLY A 130 3.04 5.22 26.87
CA GLY A 130 1.81 5.99 27.01
C GLY A 130 0.66 5.48 26.13
N ASN A 131 0.71 4.23 25.70
CA ASN A 131 -0.27 3.64 24.80
C ASN A 131 -1.25 2.68 25.48
N ALA A 132 -0.97 2.24 26.72
CA ALA A 132 -1.90 1.46 27.51
C ALA A 132 -2.87 2.32 28.31
N TYR A 133 -4.10 1.83 28.43
CA TYR A 133 -5.18 2.45 29.18
C TYR A 133 -5.94 1.39 29.98
N THR A 134 -6.40 1.77 31.16
CA THR A 134 -7.23 0.94 32.01
C THR A 134 -8.42 1.70 32.59
N ILE A 135 -9.49 0.97 32.86
CA ILE A 135 -10.65 1.44 33.62
C ILE A 135 -11.18 0.29 34.46
N GLU A 136 -11.59 0.58 35.69
CA GLU A 136 -12.26 -0.38 36.56
C GLU A 136 -13.71 0.04 36.76
N GLN A 137 -14.64 -0.90 36.55
CA GLN A 137 -16.06 -0.65 36.73
C GLN A 137 -16.73 -1.90 37.29
N GLU A 138 -17.46 -1.76 38.40
CA GLU A 138 -18.17 -2.87 39.07
C GLU A 138 -17.25 -4.05 39.45
N GLY A 139 -15.98 -3.77 39.79
CA GLY A 139 -14.98 -4.79 40.13
C GLY A 139 -14.41 -5.55 38.93
N ILE A 140 -14.76 -5.14 37.70
CA ILE A 140 -14.17 -5.67 36.46
C ILE A 140 -13.12 -4.67 35.97
N ASN A 141 -11.92 -5.18 35.71
CA ASN A 141 -10.84 -4.40 35.12
C ASN A 141 -10.86 -4.56 33.60
N TYR A 142 -10.82 -3.44 32.89
CA TYR A 142 -10.67 -3.37 31.45
C TYR A 142 -9.31 -2.78 31.13
N TRP A 143 -8.64 -3.32 30.13
CA TRP A 143 -7.34 -2.87 29.67
C TRP A 143 -7.29 -2.86 28.15
N THR A 144 -6.66 -1.86 27.57
CA THR A 144 -6.49 -1.74 26.11
C THR A 144 -5.16 -1.06 25.80
N TYR A 145 -4.65 -1.31 24.60
CA TYR A 145 -3.43 -0.70 24.09
C TYR A 145 -3.72 -0.09 22.72
N ILE A 146 -3.43 1.20 22.57
CA ILE A 146 -3.57 1.93 21.31
C ILE A 146 -2.23 1.93 20.60
N MET A 147 -2.10 1.10 19.58
CA MET A 147 -0.89 1.05 18.77
C MET A 147 -0.63 2.42 18.11
N PRO A 148 0.53 3.05 18.34
CA PRO A 148 0.83 4.36 17.77
C PRO A 148 1.05 4.23 16.26
N THR A 149 0.58 5.22 15.51
CA THR A 149 0.88 5.31 14.08
C THR A 149 2.33 5.80 13.91
N GLY A 150 3.22 4.87 13.56
CA GLY A 150 4.65 5.16 13.36
C GLY A 150 4.93 6.17 12.24
N TRP A 151 6.20 6.57 12.10
CA TRP A 151 6.62 7.52 11.04
C TRP A 151 6.51 6.92 9.64
N ILE A 152 6.82 5.63 9.51
CA ILE A 152 6.53 4.83 8.32
C ILE A 152 5.32 4.00 8.70
N GLY A 153 4.12 4.37 8.24
CA GLY A 153 2.91 3.60 8.47
C GLY A 153 2.96 2.29 7.71
N PHE A 154 3.75 1.35 8.22
CA PHE A 154 3.59 -0.04 7.89
C PHE A 154 2.19 -0.43 8.36
N PRO A 155 1.34 -0.97 7.48
CA PRO A 155 0.12 -1.62 7.89
C PRO A 155 0.55 -2.92 8.59
N LEU A 156 1.04 -2.81 9.82
CA LEU A 156 0.97 -3.94 10.74
C LEU A 156 -0.52 -4.25 10.82
N THR A 157 -0.87 -5.48 10.48
CA THR A 157 -2.22 -6.01 10.25
C THR A 157 -3.19 -5.86 11.43
N GLU A 158 -2.77 -5.18 12.50
CA GLU A 158 -3.46 -5.04 13.78
C GLU A 158 -3.61 -3.57 14.19
N ASN A 159 -4.21 -2.73 13.34
CA ASN A 159 -4.93 -1.56 13.88
C ASN A 159 -6.35 -1.95 14.33
N LYS A 160 -6.45 -3.08 15.05
CA LYS A 160 -7.66 -3.49 15.73
C LYS A 160 -7.45 -3.18 17.21
N VAL A 161 -8.25 -2.25 17.72
CA VAL A 161 -8.28 -1.98 19.16
C VAL A 161 -8.87 -3.20 19.84
N ASN A 162 -8.07 -3.83 20.70
CA ASN A 162 -8.50 -4.94 21.53
C ASN A 162 -8.86 -4.44 22.93
N VAL A 163 -9.80 -5.11 23.60
CA VAL A 163 -10.09 -4.84 25.01
C VAL A 163 -9.95 -6.14 25.79
N ILE A 164 -8.99 -6.16 26.71
CA ILE A 164 -8.81 -7.25 27.66
C ILE A 164 -9.72 -6.98 28.87
N VAL A 165 -10.60 -7.93 29.16
CA VAL A 165 -11.52 -7.91 30.29
C VAL A 165 -11.00 -8.90 31.33
N ARG A 166 -10.81 -8.43 32.57
CA ARG A 166 -10.43 -9.26 33.71
C ARG A 166 -11.49 -9.15 34.80
N ASP A 167 -12.08 -10.29 35.15
CA ASP A 167 -12.98 -10.43 36.29
C ASP A 167 -12.44 -11.55 37.18
N LYS A 168 -11.91 -11.17 38.34
CA LYS A 168 -11.21 -12.06 39.29
C LYS A 168 -10.10 -12.85 38.57
N HIS A 169 -10.31 -14.15 38.39
CA HIS A 169 -9.35 -15.08 37.78
C HIS A 169 -9.63 -15.35 36.29
N LEU A 170 -10.71 -14.80 35.75
CA LEU A 170 -11.12 -14.97 34.36
C LEU A 170 -10.59 -13.83 33.50
N VAL A 171 -10.10 -14.17 32.30
CA VAL A 171 -9.59 -13.20 31.34
C VAL A 171 -10.12 -13.49 29.95
N VAL A 172 -10.62 -12.45 29.28
CA VAL A 172 -11.07 -12.50 27.88
C VAL A 172 -10.46 -11.34 27.12
N ASP A 173 -9.86 -11.62 25.96
CA ASP A 173 -9.47 -10.61 24.98
C ASP A 173 -10.56 -10.46 23.90
N ILE A 174 -11.08 -9.25 23.76
CA ILE A 174 -12.08 -8.87 22.76
C ILE A 174 -11.36 -8.27 21.55
N LYS A 175 -11.09 -9.08 20.53
CA LYS A 175 -10.32 -8.66 19.35
C LYS A 175 -11.18 -7.91 18.33
N ASP A 176 -12.37 -8.42 18.07
CA ASP A 176 -13.40 -7.75 17.29
C ASP A 176 -14.80 -8.29 17.63
N ASP A 177 -15.82 -7.90 16.86
CA ASP A 177 -17.22 -8.21 17.15
C ASP A 177 -17.56 -9.71 17.05
N LYS A 178 -16.63 -10.54 16.56
CA LYS A 178 -16.83 -11.98 16.36
C LYS A 178 -15.71 -12.85 16.94
N ASN A 179 -14.55 -12.27 17.20
CA ASN A 179 -13.36 -12.98 17.65
C ASN A 179 -13.06 -12.63 19.11
N PHE A 180 -13.29 -13.59 20.00
CA PHE A 180 -13.00 -13.49 21.43
C PHE A 180 -12.02 -14.59 21.82
N GLU A 181 -11.09 -14.27 22.70
CA GLU A 181 -10.08 -15.22 23.17
C GLU A 181 -10.12 -15.34 24.69
N ALA A 182 -10.36 -16.56 25.19
CA ALA A 182 -10.25 -16.86 26.61
C ALA A 182 -8.80 -17.21 26.95
N ILE A 183 -8.25 -16.52 27.95
CA ILE A 183 -6.88 -16.72 28.43
C ILE A 183 -6.95 -17.39 29.80
N ILE A 184 -6.60 -18.67 29.82
CA ILE A 184 -6.63 -19.51 31.02
C ILE A 184 -5.18 -19.84 31.38
N SER A 185 -4.76 -19.53 32.60
CA SER A 185 -3.41 -19.84 33.06
C SER A 185 -3.36 -19.87 34.58
N LYS A 186 -2.32 -20.52 35.13
CA LYS A 186 -2.07 -20.56 36.57
C LYS A 186 -1.80 -19.16 37.17
N SER A 187 -1.32 -18.22 36.37
CA SER A 187 -1.12 -16.82 36.80
C SER A 187 -2.45 -16.13 37.12
N ASN A 188 -3.52 -16.51 36.42
CA ASN A 188 -4.84 -15.90 36.55
C ASN A 188 -5.71 -16.70 37.54
N ASP A 189 -5.71 -18.04 37.42
CA ASP A 189 -6.46 -18.96 38.28
C ASP A 189 -5.54 -20.01 38.90
N LYS A 190 -5.32 -19.94 40.21
CA LYS A 190 -4.44 -20.87 40.94
C LYS A 190 -4.93 -22.32 40.91
N ASN A 191 -6.21 -22.56 40.60
CA ASN A 191 -6.82 -23.89 40.57
C ASN A 191 -6.58 -24.62 39.25
N VAL A 192 -6.10 -23.94 38.21
CA VAL A 192 -5.75 -24.60 36.94
C VAL A 192 -4.31 -25.09 36.91
N THR A 193 -4.10 -26.22 36.27
CA THR A 193 -2.79 -26.86 36.08
C THR A 193 -2.30 -26.76 34.63
N PHE A 194 -2.94 -25.92 33.81
CA PHE A 194 -2.64 -25.75 32.41
C PHE A 194 -2.73 -24.27 32.01
N SER A 195 -2.07 -23.93 30.91
CA SER A 195 -2.23 -22.65 30.23
C SER A 195 -2.80 -22.87 28.84
N ALA A 196 -3.75 -22.04 28.44
CA ALA A 196 -4.40 -22.09 27.15
C ALA A 196 -4.90 -20.70 26.74
N SER A 197 -4.73 -20.37 25.47
CA SER A 197 -5.34 -19.22 24.81
C SER A 197 -6.20 -19.78 23.69
N VAL A 198 -7.52 -19.61 23.79
CA VAL A 198 -8.48 -20.28 22.89
C VAL A 198 -9.54 -19.33 22.38
N THR A 199 -9.85 -19.46 21.09
CA THR A 199 -10.92 -18.71 20.46
C THR A 199 -12.27 -19.28 20.90
N ILE A 200 -13.15 -18.40 21.36
CA ILE A 200 -14.51 -18.73 21.77
C ILE A 200 -15.53 -17.90 20.98
N ASP A 201 -16.76 -18.42 20.86
CA ASP A 201 -17.88 -17.65 20.34
C ASP A 201 -18.48 -16.71 21.40
N LYS A 202 -19.46 -15.89 21.00
CA LYS A 202 -20.20 -14.99 21.91
C LYS A 202 -20.89 -15.70 23.08
N ASN A 203 -21.12 -17.01 22.95
CA ASN A 203 -21.77 -17.83 23.98
C ASN A 203 -20.73 -18.56 24.86
N ALA A 204 -19.45 -18.20 24.75
CA ALA A 204 -18.31 -18.83 25.42
C ALA A 204 -18.05 -20.30 25.04
N ASN A 205 -18.52 -20.75 23.87
CA ASN A 205 -18.20 -22.08 23.37
C ASN A 205 -16.82 -22.08 22.70
N PHE A 206 -16.02 -23.11 22.99
CA PHE A 206 -14.75 -23.35 22.31
C PHE A 206 -14.94 -23.49 20.79
N LEU A 207 -14.18 -22.71 20.02
CA LEU A 207 -14.10 -22.83 18.56
C LEU A 207 -12.80 -23.54 18.14
N HIS A 208 -11.67 -22.89 18.34
CA HIS A 208 -10.35 -23.40 17.95
C HIS A 208 -9.24 -22.82 18.84
N SER A 209 -8.03 -23.33 18.63
CA SER A 209 -6.80 -22.89 19.28
C SER A 209 -5.74 -22.78 18.19
N ASN A 210 -4.91 -21.74 18.26
CA ASN A 210 -3.77 -21.59 17.35
C ASN A 210 -2.70 -22.66 17.61
N GLU A 211 -2.63 -23.16 18.85
CA GLU A 211 -1.78 -24.29 19.22
C GLU A 211 -2.49 -25.62 19.03
N THR A 212 -1.73 -26.65 18.63
CA THR A 212 -2.20 -28.04 18.64
C THR A 212 -2.43 -28.52 20.07
N LEU A 213 -3.69 -28.81 20.42
CA LEU A 213 -4.07 -29.26 21.76
C LEU A 213 -4.23 -30.78 21.82
N SER A 214 -3.64 -31.41 22.84
CA SER A 214 -3.94 -32.82 23.15
C SER A 214 -5.41 -32.99 23.54
N SER A 215 -5.98 -34.18 23.30
CA SER A 215 -7.39 -34.48 23.63
C SER A 215 -7.72 -34.21 25.11
N ASN A 216 -6.78 -34.53 26.02
CA ASN A 216 -6.93 -34.25 27.46
C ASN A 216 -6.94 -32.73 27.75
N LYS A 217 -6.01 -31.96 27.15
CA LYS A 217 -5.96 -30.49 27.33
C LYS A 217 -7.24 -29.84 26.78
N LYS A 218 -7.69 -30.25 25.59
CA LYS A 218 -8.96 -29.79 24.98
C LYS A 218 -10.17 -30.09 25.87
N HIS A 219 -10.23 -31.28 26.47
CA HIS A 219 -11.30 -31.65 27.40
C HIS A 219 -11.31 -30.79 28.68
N LYS A 220 -10.13 -30.53 29.28
CA LYS A 220 -10.00 -29.63 30.44
C LYS A 220 -10.46 -28.20 30.11
N ILE A 221 -10.06 -27.67 28.96
CA ILE A 221 -10.48 -26.33 28.49
C ILE A 221 -12.00 -26.26 28.32
N LYS A 222 -12.60 -27.23 27.63
CA LYS A 222 -14.05 -27.25 27.42
C LYS A 222 -14.83 -27.32 28.74
N ARG A 223 -14.36 -28.11 29.70
CA ARG A 223 -14.96 -28.15 31.05
C ARG A 223 -14.83 -26.82 31.78
N TYR A 224 -13.67 -26.18 31.69
CA TYR A 224 -13.43 -24.87 32.31
C TYR A 224 -14.36 -23.79 31.74
N LEU A 225 -14.46 -23.70 30.41
CA LEU A 225 -15.37 -22.75 29.74
C LEU A 225 -16.84 -23.03 30.08
N LEU A 226 -17.23 -24.31 30.19
CA LEU A 226 -18.59 -24.67 30.58
C LEU A 226 -18.90 -24.28 32.03
N GLN A 227 -17.94 -24.45 32.95
CA GLN A 227 -18.09 -24.08 34.36
C GLN A 227 -18.31 -22.58 34.55
N TYR A 228 -17.62 -21.74 33.77
CA TYR A 228 -17.69 -20.28 33.88
C TYR A 228 -18.44 -19.63 32.72
N LYS A 229 -19.35 -20.36 32.08
CA LYS A 229 -19.99 -19.96 30.82
C LYS A 229 -20.67 -18.59 30.94
N ASP A 230 -21.48 -18.40 31.97
CA ASP A 230 -22.24 -17.17 32.17
C ASP A 230 -21.32 -15.97 32.46
N ASN A 231 -20.23 -16.18 33.22
CA ASN A 231 -19.21 -15.17 33.46
C ASN A 231 -18.55 -14.73 32.15
N TYR A 232 -18.12 -15.69 31.32
CA TYR A 232 -17.51 -15.41 30.03
C TYR A 232 -18.46 -14.64 29.10
N GLN A 233 -19.74 -15.03 29.04
CA GLN A 233 -20.74 -14.32 28.24
C GLN A 233 -20.91 -12.85 28.70
N GLN A 234 -21.05 -12.65 30.01
CA GLN A 234 -21.15 -11.30 30.57
C GLN A 234 -19.90 -10.45 30.31
N MET A 235 -18.71 -11.04 30.43
CA MET A 235 -17.45 -10.37 30.11
C MET A 235 -17.36 -10.00 28.63
N ILE A 236 -17.80 -10.88 27.73
CA ILE A 236 -17.85 -10.61 26.28
C ILE A 236 -18.77 -9.42 26.01
N ASP A 237 -20.01 -9.46 26.49
CA ASP A 237 -20.99 -8.40 26.24
C ASP A 237 -20.49 -7.03 26.75
N ARG A 238 -19.99 -6.99 27.98
CA ARG A 238 -19.44 -5.75 28.58
C ARG A 238 -18.18 -5.28 27.84
N GLY A 239 -17.29 -6.20 27.49
CA GLY A 239 -16.06 -5.91 26.76
C GLY A 239 -16.33 -5.36 25.36
N THR A 240 -17.32 -5.92 24.64
CA THR A 240 -17.76 -5.42 23.34
C THR A 240 -18.31 -4.00 23.43
N ILE A 241 -19.09 -3.67 24.48
CA ILE A 241 -19.57 -2.30 24.72
C ILE A 241 -18.39 -1.35 24.97
N LYS A 242 -17.43 -1.74 25.82
CA LYS A 242 -16.23 -0.93 26.10
C LYS A 242 -15.40 -0.71 24.85
N ARG A 243 -15.21 -1.74 24.01
CA ARG A 243 -14.53 -1.61 22.73
C ARG A 243 -15.25 -0.66 21.79
N ALA A 244 -16.58 -0.76 21.69
CA ALA A 244 -17.40 0.12 20.87
C ALA A 244 -17.27 1.60 21.29
N GLN A 245 -17.17 1.89 22.59
CA GLN A 245 -16.90 3.25 23.08
C GLN A 245 -15.58 3.81 22.53
N ILE A 246 -14.53 2.98 22.46
CA ILE A 246 -13.22 3.39 21.96
C ILE A 246 -13.27 3.64 20.46
N ILE A 247 -13.85 2.73 19.67
CA ILE A 247 -13.79 2.79 18.20
C ILE A 247 -14.90 3.61 17.54
N SER A 248 -15.90 4.08 18.31
CA SER A 248 -17.01 4.85 17.76
C SER A 248 -16.52 6.14 17.10
N LYS A 249 -17.10 6.47 15.93
CA LYS A 249 -16.84 7.77 15.30
C LYS A 249 -17.49 8.85 16.14
N THR A 250 -16.73 9.87 16.51
CA THR A 250 -17.26 11.08 17.14
C THR A 250 -18.30 11.68 16.20
N LYS A 251 -19.49 12.01 16.73
CA LYS A 251 -20.58 12.63 15.95
C LYS A 251 -20.22 14.04 15.49
#